data_AF-A0AAV5AL32-F1
#
_entry.id   AF-A0AAV5AL32-F1
#
_cell.length_a   1.000
_cell.length_b   1.000
_cell.length_c   1.000
_cell.angle_alpha   90.00
_cell.angle_beta   90.00
_cell.angle_gamma   90.00
#
_symmetry.space_group_name_H-M   'P 1'
#
loop_
_entity.id
_entity.type
_entity.pdbx_description
1 polymer ?
#
loop_
_entity_poly.entity_id
_entity_poly.type
_entity_poly.pdbx_seq_one_letter_code
_entity_poly.pdbx_strand_id
1 'polypeptide(L)'
;MALEYKQIPYRTVWLEYPEIEPTMLSIGAKPSGVKPDGEPWYTIPVIVDEINPGPDGKPVPITDSWVIAEYLDDKFPDRPLFPKGSKGLQRLLHESFIKVALYETAQLLLPRFYENFNEASQPYFRATREGYFRKTFAEMCPKGSTEWDETWKCLEKGLNELAVSLDKNGPLMDNPYAMGKIFSYADITIASALYTYSTTYPTEWEKMCKWNGGRWVA
;
A
#
# COMPACT_ATOMS: atom_id res chain seq x y z
N MET A 1 9.24 -1.47 2.33
CA MET A 1 9.12 -2.52 3.37
C MET A 1 9.69 -3.87 2.92
N ALA A 2 9.26 -4.44 1.78
CA ALA A 2 9.76 -5.75 1.33
C ALA A 2 11.28 -5.81 1.13
N LEU A 3 11.86 -4.82 0.44
CA LEU A 3 13.32 -4.71 0.22
C LEU A 3 14.10 -4.70 1.55
N GLU A 4 13.65 -3.90 2.52
CA GLU A 4 14.23 -3.80 3.87
C GLU A 4 14.18 -5.12 4.63
N TYR A 5 13.00 -5.77 4.67
CA TYR A 5 12.84 -7.06 5.35
C TYR A 5 13.79 -8.12 4.78
N LYS A 6 13.91 -8.18 3.45
CA LYS A 6 14.79 -9.11 2.74
C LYS A 6 16.27 -8.67 2.75
N GLN A 7 16.59 -7.50 3.31
CA GLN A 7 17.93 -6.92 3.35
C GLN A 7 18.58 -6.78 1.97
N ILE A 8 17.77 -6.40 0.98
CA ILE A 8 18.26 -6.17 -0.39
C ILE A 8 18.71 -4.71 -0.48
N PRO A 9 19.97 -4.44 -0.88
CA PRO A 9 20.43 -3.07 -1.05
C PRO A 9 19.66 -2.40 -2.19
N TYR A 10 19.22 -1.17 -1.97
CA TYR A 10 18.50 -0.40 -2.98
C TYR A 10 18.86 1.09 -2.92
N ARG A 11 18.56 1.80 -4.01
CA ARG A 11 18.56 3.25 -4.06
C ARG A 11 17.17 3.73 -4.45
N THR A 12 16.71 4.81 -3.83
CA THR A 12 15.43 5.41 -4.19
C THR A 12 15.64 6.43 -5.30
N VAL A 13 14.88 6.30 -6.39
CA VAL A 13 14.70 7.37 -7.38
C VAL A 13 13.38 8.05 -7.05
N TRP A 14 13.45 9.32 -6.67
CA TRP A 14 12.28 10.14 -6.40
C TRP A 14 11.75 10.72 -7.71
N LEU A 15 10.45 10.57 -7.94
CA LEU A 15 9.74 11.11 -9.09
C LEU A 15 8.57 11.94 -8.60
N GLU A 16 8.33 13.06 -9.26
CA GLU A 16 7.08 13.79 -9.12
C GLU A 16 5.95 13.05 -9.86
N TYR A 17 4.71 13.19 -9.42
CA TYR A 17 3.55 12.53 -10.05
C TYR A 17 3.46 12.68 -11.58
N PRO A 18 3.66 13.88 -12.18
CA PRO A 18 3.62 14.02 -13.64
C PRO A 18 4.78 13.31 -14.36
N GLU A 19 5.83 12.91 -13.65
CA GLU A 19 7.01 12.24 -14.22
C GLU A 19 6.87 10.71 -14.24
N ILE A 20 5.90 10.15 -13.48
CA ILE A 20 5.74 8.70 -13.33
C ILE A 20 5.54 8.04 -14.70
N GLU A 21 4.50 8.43 -15.43
CA GLU A 21 4.15 7.79 -16.71
C GLU A 21 5.27 7.94 -17.76
N PRO A 22 5.84 9.13 -18.02
CA PRO A 22 7.00 9.28 -18.90
C PRO A 22 8.20 8.42 -18.50
N THR A 23 8.51 8.34 -17.20
CA THR A 23 9.64 7.54 -16.70
C THR A 23 9.39 6.05 -16.93
N MET A 24 8.20 5.55 -16.57
CA MET A 24 7.84 4.15 -16.76
C MET A 24 7.90 3.73 -18.23
N LEU A 25 7.42 4.58 -19.14
CA LEU A 25 7.55 4.36 -20.57
C LEU A 25 9.03 4.30 -21.01
N SER A 26 9.87 5.22 -20.53
CA SER A 26 11.28 5.29 -20.93
C SER A 26 12.11 4.06 -20.54
N ILE A 27 11.78 3.41 -19.41
CA ILE A 27 12.48 2.22 -18.94
C ILE A 27 11.81 0.92 -19.42
N GLY A 28 10.69 1.01 -20.15
CA GLY A 28 9.93 -0.14 -20.62
C GLY A 28 9.13 -0.85 -19.53
N ALA A 29 8.80 -0.16 -18.44
CA ALA A 29 7.94 -0.70 -17.38
C ALA A 29 6.51 -0.90 -17.90
N LYS A 30 5.85 -1.96 -17.43
CA LYS A 30 4.45 -2.23 -17.78
C LYS A 30 3.51 -1.38 -16.90
N PRO A 31 2.32 -1.01 -17.40
CA PRO A 31 1.27 -0.43 -16.56
C PRO A 31 0.79 -1.45 -15.51
N SER A 32 0.30 -0.95 -14.38
CA SER A 32 -0.28 -1.75 -13.28
C SER A 32 -1.80 -1.81 -13.32
N GLY A 33 -2.44 -1.02 -14.19
CA GLY A 33 -3.88 -0.98 -14.28
C GLY A 33 -4.37 -0.26 -15.53
N VAL A 34 -5.65 0.05 -15.53
CA VAL A 34 -6.35 0.74 -16.61
C VAL A 34 -7.15 1.90 -16.02
N LYS A 35 -7.03 3.09 -16.62
CA LYS A 35 -7.77 4.30 -16.24
C LYS A 35 -9.26 4.14 -16.64
N PRO A 36 -10.19 4.96 -16.10
CA PRO A 36 -11.62 4.89 -16.46
C PRO A 36 -11.94 5.08 -17.95
N ASP A 37 -11.07 5.78 -18.68
CA ASP A 37 -11.16 6.01 -20.12
C ASP A 37 -10.59 4.85 -20.96
N GLY A 38 -10.05 3.81 -20.33
CA GLY A 38 -9.47 2.65 -20.99
C GLY A 38 -7.97 2.75 -21.27
N GLU A 39 -7.34 3.89 -20.99
CA GLU A 39 -5.90 4.05 -21.19
C GLU A 39 -5.07 3.28 -20.14
N PRO A 40 -3.84 2.86 -20.47
CA PRO A 40 -2.92 2.27 -19.50
C PRO A 40 -2.68 3.18 -18.29
N TRP A 41 -2.69 2.60 -17.09
CA TRP A 41 -2.37 3.31 -15.86
C TRP A 41 -0.98 2.90 -15.35
N TYR A 42 -0.03 3.83 -15.43
CA TYR A 42 1.30 3.69 -14.86
C TYR A 42 1.30 4.19 -13.42
N THR A 43 1.71 3.33 -12.49
CA THR A 43 1.77 3.65 -11.06
C THR A 43 3.11 3.24 -10.47
N ILE A 44 3.34 3.70 -9.25
CA ILE A 44 4.38 3.21 -8.35
C ILE A 44 3.75 2.25 -7.31
N PRO A 45 4.53 1.36 -6.67
CA PRO A 45 5.97 1.16 -6.82
C PRO A 45 6.38 0.44 -8.11
N VAL A 46 7.60 0.76 -8.57
CA VAL A 46 8.35 0.06 -9.61
C VAL A 46 9.78 -0.15 -9.11
N ILE A 47 10.36 -1.32 -9.34
CA ILE A 47 11.78 -1.57 -9.11
C ILE A 47 12.48 -1.89 -10.43
N VAL A 48 13.77 -1.58 -10.50
CA VAL A 48 14.66 -2.01 -11.59
C VAL A 48 15.77 -2.81 -10.93
N ASP A 49 15.81 -4.12 -11.17
CA ASP A 49 16.85 -4.98 -10.62
C ASP A 49 18.10 -4.92 -11.51
N GLU A 50 19.14 -4.24 -11.02
CA GLU A 50 20.46 -4.16 -11.65
C GLU A 50 21.38 -5.35 -11.26
N ILE A 51 21.01 -6.12 -10.22
CA ILE A 51 21.76 -7.28 -9.70
C ILE A 51 21.46 -8.52 -10.54
N ASN A 52 20.19 -8.72 -10.93
CA ASN A 52 19.73 -9.87 -11.71
C ASN A 52 19.19 -9.43 -13.08
N PRO A 53 20.06 -9.13 -14.06
CA PRO A 53 19.63 -8.72 -15.39
C PRO A 53 18.83 -9.82 -16.09
N GLY A 54 18.00 -9.40 -17.04
CA GLY A 54 17.22 -10.29 -17.89
C GLY A 54 18.08 -11.10 -18.86
N PRO A 55 17.46 -11.99 -19.66
CA PRO A 55 18.17 -12.83 -20.62
C PRO A 55 18.97 -12.05 -21.68
N ASP A 56 18.59 -10.81 -21.96
CA ASP A 56 19.28 -9.89 -22.87
C ASP A 56 20.37 -9.05 -22.18
N GLY A 57 20.66 -9.34 -20.92
CA GLY A 57 21.66 -8.65 -20.11
C GLY A 57 21.22 -7.27 -19.59
N LYS A 58 19.95 -6.89 -19.78
CA LYS A 58 19.44 -5.57 -19.35
C LYS A 58 18.68 -5.65 -18.04
N PRO A 59 18.69 -4.59 -17.21
CA PRO A 59 17.82 -4.49 -16.05
C PRO A 59 16.34 -4.59 -16.47
N VAL A 60 15.55 -5.37 -15.72
CA VAL A 60 14.13 -5.56 -16.01
C VAL A 60 13.29 -4.75 -15.01
N PRO A 61 12.46 -3.81 -15.47
CA PRO A 61 11.54 -3.11 -14.58
C PRO A 61 10.39 -4.05 -14.16
N ILE A 62 10.11 -4.09 -12.87
CA ILE A 62 9.01 -4.83 -12.27
C ILE A 62 8.03 -3.83 -11.64
N THR A 63 6.80 -3.84 -12.13
CA THR A 63 5.70 -2.98 -11.68
C THR A 63 4.71 -3.79 -10.85
N ASP A 64 3.98 -3.10 -9.96
CA ASP A 64 2.98 -3.64 -9.02
C ASP A 64 3.61 -4.25 -7.76
N SER A 65 3.17 -3.78 -6.58
CA SER A 65 3.77 -4.19 -5.31
C SER A 65 3.70 -5.69 -5.04
N TRP A 66 2.63 -6.36 -5.47
CA TRP A 66 2.47 -7.80 -5.30
C TRP A 66 3.41 -8.55 -6.24
N VAL A 67 3.44 -8.17 -7.52
CA VAL A 67 4.35 -8.76 -8.52
C VAL A 67 5.81 -8.54 -8.13
N ILE A 68 6.15 -7.36 -7.62
CA ILE A 68 7.47 -7.06 -7.06
C ILE A 68 7.79 -8.02 -5.91
N ALA A 69 6.86 -8.24 -4.96
CA ALA A 69 7.11 -9.15 -3.86
C ALA A 69 7.34 -10.59 -4.33
N GLU A 70 6.58 -11.07 -5.33
CA GLU A 70 6.79 -12.39 -5.92
C GLU A 70 8.17 -12.50 -6.59
N TYR A 71 8.54 -11.49 -7.38
CA TYR A 71 9.84 -11.41 -8.00
C TYR A 71 10.98 -11.45 -6.97
N LEU A 72 10.85 -10.68 -5.89
CA LEU A 72 11.86 -10.64 -4.83
C LEU A 72 11.99 -11.98 -4.12
N ASP A 73 10.89 -12.69 -3.87
CA ASP A 73 10.93 -14.03 -3.27
C ASP A 73 11.57 -15.07 -4.20
N ASP A 74 11.36 -14.96 -5.50
CA ASP A 74 11.95 -15.86 -6.49
C ASP A 74 13.46 -15.60 -6.68
N LYS A 75 13.88 -14.33 -6.68
CA LYS A 75 15.30 -13.93 -6.90
C LYS A 75 16.16 -13.93 -5.65
N PHE A 76 15.55 -13.69 -4.49
CA PHE A 76 16.24 -13.59 -3.20
C PHE A 76 15.54 -14.53 -2.21
N PRO A 77 15.86 -15.85 -2.23
CA PRO A 77 15.07 -16.86 -1.51
C PRO A 77 15.20 -16.77 0.02
N ASP A 78 16.21 -16.07 0.53
CA ASP A 78 16.34 -15.81 1.96
C ASP A 78 15.19 -14.92 2.46
N ARG A 79 14.65 -15.26 3.64
CA ARG A 79 13.52 -14.55 4.27
C ARG A 79 12.28 -14.48 3.36
N PRO A 80 11.59 -15.62 3.15
CA PRO A 80 10.46 -15.67 2.24
C PRO A 80 9.30 -14.78 2.74
N LEU A 81 8.80 -13.93 1.85
CA LEU A 81 7.57 -13.15 2.05
C LEU A 81 6.32 -14.03 1.92
N PHE A 82 6.42 -15.10 1.13
CA PHE A 82 5.37 -16.08 0.90
C PHE A 82 5.81 -17.47 1.38
N PRO A 83 5.67 -17.79 2.68
CA PRO A 83 5.86 -19.15 3.18
C PRO A 83 5.08 -20.17 2.35
N LYS A 84 5.64 -21.38 2.21
CA LYS A 84 5.10 -22.42 1.32
C LYS A 84 3.59 -22.64 1.52
N GLY A 85 2.82 -22.53 0.45
CA GLY A 85 1.37 -22.74 0.45
C GLY A 85 0.53 -21.55 0.93
N SER A 86 1.13 -20.43 1.33
CA SER A 86 0.40 -19.28 1.89
C SER A 86 0.01 -18.21 0.87
N LYS A 87 0.69 -18.16 -0.28
CA LYS A 87 0.56 -17.10 -1.29
C LYS A 87 -0.90 -16.79 -1.67
N GLY A 88 -1.73 -17.81 -1.89
CA GLY A 88 -3.14 -17.63 -2.24
C GLY A 88 -3.96 -16.97 -1.12
N LEU A 89 -3.77 -17.38 0.14
CA LEU A 89 -4.46 -16.76 1.28
C LEU A 89 -3.96 -15.34 1.54
N GLN A 90 -2.65 -15.11 1.39
CA GLN A 90 -2.08 -13.77 1.48
C GLN A 90 -2.62 -12.86 0.37
N ARG A 91 -2.92 -13.38 -0.83
CA ARG A 91 -3.54 -12.60 -1.91
C ARG A 91 -4.95 -12.17 -1.54
N LEU A 92 -5.76 -13.07 -0.99
CA LEU A 92 -7.10 -12.75 -0.52
C LEU A 92 -7.07 -11.67 0.57
N LEU A 93 -6.18 -11.80 1.55
CA LEU A 93 -5.99 -10.78 2.58
C LEU A 93 -5.54 -9.46 1.95
N HIS A 94 -4.57 -9.49 1.05
CA HIS A 94 -4.07 -8.28 0.39
C HIS A 94 -5.18 -7.54 -0.36
N GLU A 95 -5.94 -8.22 -1.21
CA GLU A 95 -7.03 -7.60 -1.97
C GLU A 95 -8.15 -7.06 -1.09
N SER A 96 -8.62 -7.86 -0.14
CA SER A 96 -9.73 -7.48 0.75
C SER A 96 -9.34 -6.35 1.71
N PHE A 97 -8.14 -6.43 2.29
CA PHE A 97 -7.68 -5.43 3.24
C PHE A 97 -7.32 -4.12 2.58
N ILE A 98 -6.62 -4.12 1.43
CA ILE A 98 -6.30 -2.87 0.70
C ILE A 98 -7.57 -2.17 0.23
N LYS A 99 -8.59 -2.94 -0.19
CA LYS A 99 -9.88 -2.36 -0.55
C LYS A 99 -10.49 -1.57 0.61
N VAL A 100 -10.60 -2.18 1.79
CA VAL A 100 -11.19 -1.52 2.96
C VAL A 100 -10.29 -0.39 3.48
N ALA A 101 -9.00 -0.66 3.61
CA ALA A 101 -8.07 0.23 4.29
C ALA A 101 -7.57 1.39 3.42
N LEU A 102 -7.64 1.33 2.09
CA LEU A 102 -7.12 2.40 1.22
C LEU A 102 -8.11 2.85 0.14
N TYR A 103 -8.89 1.95 -0.47
CA TYR A 103 -9.81 2.34 -1.54
C TYR A 103 -11.11 2.94 -1.00
N GLU A 104 -11.73 2.29 -0.02
CA GLU A 104 -12.96 2.79 0.61
C GLU A 104 -12.71 4.08 1.41
N THR A 105 -11.48 4.29 1.89
CA THR A 105 -11.05 5.50 2.60
C THR A 105 -10.30 6.50 1.70
N ALA A 106 -10.27 6.30 0.38
CA ALA A 106 -9.48 7.15 -0.51
C ALA A 106 -9.88 8.64 -0.42
N GLN A 107 -11.18 8.94 -0.39
CA GLN A 107 -11.66 10.33 -0.29
C GLN A 107 -11.26 11.01 1.03
N LEU A 108 -11.05 10.23 2.09
CA LEU A 108 -10.46 10.73 3.34
C LEU A 108 -8.96 11.04 3.11
N LEU A 109 -8.19 10.09 2.60
CA LEU A 109 -6.73 10.19 2.50
C LEU A 109 -6.23 11.22 1.47
N LEU A 110 -6.86 11.30 0.30
CA LEU A 110 -6.32 12.04 -0.86
C LEU A 110 -6.17 13.56 -0.63
N PRO A 111 -7.14 14.30 -0.05
CA PRO A 111 -6.95 15.71 0.28
C PRO A 111 -5.73 15.95 1.17
N ARG A 112 -5.50 15.04 2.13
CA ARG A 112 -4.38 15.17 3.08
C ARG A 112 -3.04 14.79 2.46
N PHE A 113 -3.02 13.84 1.53
CA PHE A 113 -1.82 13.57 0.72
C PHE A 113 -1.42 14.79 -0.10
N TYR A 114 -2.39 15.44 -0.75
CA TYR A 114 -2.16 16.63 -1.56
C TYR A 114 -1.45 17.74 -0.78
N GLU A 115 -1.85 17.98 0.47
CA GLU A 115 -1.25 19.00 1.35
C GLU A 115 0.22 18.73 1.68
N ASN A 116 0.66 17.47 1.59
CA ASN A 116 2.03 17.04 1.90
C ASN A 116 2.93 16.91 0.67
N PHE A 117 2.41 17.10 -0.55
CA PHE A 117 3.22 16.97 -1.77
C PHE A 117 3.99 18.24 -2.10
N ASN A 118 5.13 18.03 -2.77
CA ASN A 118 5.87 19.09 -3.45
C ASN A 118 4.97 19.83 -4.45
N GLU A 119 5.25 21.12 -4.65
CA GLU A 119 4.45 21.98 -5.53
C GLU A 119 4.33 21.44 -6.96
N ALA A 120 5.36 20.76 -7.46
CA ALA A 120 5.38 20.17 -8.81
C ALA A 120 4.33 19.05 -8.99
N SER A 121 4.05 18.28 -7.95
CA SER A 121 3.10 17.17 -7.97
C SER A 121 1.64 17.62 -7.77
N GLN A 122 1.43 18.75 -7.07
CA GLN A 122 0.12 19.20 -6.64
C GLN A 122 -0.88 19.43 -7.79
N PRO A 123 -0.56 20.16 -8.88
CA PRO A 123 -1.52 20.40 -9.96
C PRO A 123 -2.00 19.12 -10.64
N TYR A 124 -1.06 18.21 -10.96
CA TYR A 124 -1.39 16.92 -11.55
C TYR A 124 -2.26 16.09 -10.60
N PHE A 125 -1.87 16.00 -9.33
CA PHE A 125 -2.59 15.19 -8.35
C PHE A 125 -4.01 15.70 -8.13
N ARG A 126 -4.20 17.01 -7.93
CA ARG A 126 -5.53 17.61 -7.77
C ARG A 126 -6.40 17.34 -9.00
N ALA A 127 -5.94 17.72 -10.19
CA ALA A 127 -6.72 17.60 -11.42
C ALA A 127 -7.17 16.16 -11.68
N THR A 128 -6.26 15.19 -11.51
CA THR A 128 -6.56 13.78 -11.76
C THR A 128 -7.52 13.18 -10.73
N ARG A 129 -7.38 13.51 -9.44
CA ARG A 129 -8.22 12.94 -8.37
C ARG A 129 -9.59 13.59 -8.32
N GLU A 130 -9.66 14.92 -8.43
CA GLU A 130 -10.94 15.64 -8.49
C GLU A 130 -11.73 15.22 -9.74
N GLY A 131 -11.06 15.02 -10.88
CA GLY A 131 -11.68 14.48 -12.09
C GLY A 131 -12.21 13.05 -11.92
N TYR A 132 -11.43 12.16 -11.28
CA TYR A 132 -11.82 10.77 -11.03
C TYR A 132 -13.05 10.67 -10.11
N PHE A 133 -13.05 11.37 -8.98
CA PHE A 133 -14.14 11.34 -8.00
C PHE A 133 -15.29 12.30 -8.32
N ARG A 134 -15.11 13.21 -9.29
CA ARG A 134 -16.04 14.29 -9.62
C ARG A 134 -16.44 15.12 -8.40
N LYS A 135 -15.47 15.35 -7.52
CA LYS A 135 -15.57 16.14 -6.29
C LYS A 135 -14.29 16.95 -6.13
N THR A 136 -14.39 18.17 -5.61
CA THR A 136 -13.23 18.92 -5.15
C THR A 136 -12.65 18.28 -3.88
N PHE A 137 -11.37 18.50 -3.58
CA PHE A 137 -10.80 18.02 -2.31
C PHE A 137 -11.50 18.57 -1.06
N ALA A 138 -12.14 19.74 -1.16
CA ALA A 138 -12.93 20.29 -0.06
C ALA A 138 -14.25 19.53 0.18
N GLU A 139 -14.75 18.82 -0.83
CA GLU A 139 -15.98 18.00 -0.76
C GLU A 139 -15.70 16.53 -0.46
N MET A 140 -14.45 16.08 -0.60
CA MET A 140 -14.06 14.70 -0.30
C MET A 140 -13.92 14.50 1.21
N CYS A 141 -14.87 13.76 1.80
CA CYS A 141 -14.86 13.37 3.21
C CYS A 141 -14.49 14.53 4.17
N PRO A 142 -15.23 15.65 4.21
CA PRO A 142 -14.83 16.83 4.99
C PRO A 142 -14.79 16.52 6.49
N LYS A 143 -13.77 17.02 7.20
CA LYS A 143 -13.63 16.78 8.65
C LYS A 143 -14.86 17.26 9.43
N GLY A 144 -15.41 16.38 10.26
CA GLY A 144 -16.62 16.65 11.06
C GLY A 144 -17.95 16.43 10.32
N SER A 145 -17.92 15.97 9.07
CA SER A 145 -19.11 15.52 8.35
C SER A 145 -19.55 14.11 8.78
N THR A 146 -20.79 13.74 8.43
CA THR A 146 -21.27 12.35 8.60
C THR A 146 -20.39 11.35 7.83
N GLU A 147 -20.00 11.68 6.59
CA GLU A 147 -19.12 10.83 5.76
C GLU A 147 -17.76 10.58 6.44
N TRP A 148 -17.21 11.59 7.12
CA TRP A 148 -15.98 11.45 7.91
C TRP A 148 -16.14 10.42 9.02
N ASP A 149 -17.17 10.57 9.86
CA ASP A 149 -17.40 9.64 10.97
C ASP A 149 -17.71 8.22 10.49
N GLU A 150 -18.47 8.07 9.40
CA GLU A 150 -18.77 6.78 8.79
C GLU A 150 -17.53 6.12 8.20
N THR A 151 -16.65 6.87 7.54
CA THR A 151 -15.41 6.35 6.96
C THR A 151 -14.49 5.78 8.04
N TRP A 152 -14.30 6.50 9.16
CA TRP A 152 -13.51 6.02 10.28
C TRP A 152 -14.14 4.79 10.97
N LYS A 153 -15.46 4.75 11.12
CA LYS A 153 -16.18 3.57 11.65
C LYS A 153 -16.05 2.35 10.74
N CYS A 154 -16.09 2.54 9.42
CA CYS A 154 -15.88 1.47 8.46
C CYS A 154 -14.46 0.90 8.56
N LEU A 155 -13.45 1.76 8.67
CA LEU A 155 -12.07 1.34 8.89
C LEU A 155 -11.91 0.57 10.22
N GLU A 156 -12.48 1.10 11.32
CA GLU A 156 -12.46 0.43 12.62
C GLU A 156 -13.11 -0.94 12.55
N LYS A 157 -14.26 -1.06 11.88
CA LYS A 157 -14.94 -2.34 11.66
C LYS A 157 -14.06 -3.32 10.89
N GLY A 158 -13.42 -2.89 9.80
CA GLY A 158 -12.53 -3.75 9.01
C GLY A 158 -11.32 -4.25 9.82
N LEU A 159 -10.72 -3.38 10.64
CA LEU A 159 -9.64 -3.77 11.54
C LEU A 159 -10.14 -4.69 12.66
N ASN A 160 -11.34 -4.49 13.19
CA ASN A 160 -11.95 -5.40 14.16
C ASN A 160 -12.13 -6.81 13.58
N GLU A 161 -12.65 -6.93 12.36
CA GLU A 161 -12.83 -8.21 11.68
C GLU A 161 -11.47 -8.90 11.43
N LEU A 162 -10.47 -8.13 10.97
CA LEU A 162 -9.11 -8.64 10.81
C LEU A 162 -8.52 -9.12 12.14
N ALA A 163 -8.64 -8.33 13.22
CA ALA A 163 -8.15 -8.71 14.54
C ALA A 163 -8.76 -10.03 15.03
N VAL A 164 -10.08 -10.21 14.86
CA VAL A 164 -10.77 -11.46 15.21
C VAL A 164 -10.21 -12.65 14.43
N SER A 165 -9.87 -12.47 13.15
CA SER A 165 -9.21 -13.51 12.36
C SER A 165 -7.78 -13.78 12.84
N LEU A 166 -6.99 -12.75 13.12
CA LEU A 166 -5.61 -12.88 13.59
C LEU A 166 -5.51 -13.53 14.98
N ASP A 167 -6.47 -13.26 15.86
CA ASP A 167 -6.56 -13.87 17.20
C ASP A 167 -6.76 -15.39 17.14
N LYS A 168 -7.18 -15.95 15.99
CA LYS A 168 -7.24 -17.41 15.79
C LYS A 168 -5.87 -18.08 15.80
N ASN A 169 -4.79 -17.33 15.59
CA ASN A 169 -3.43 -17.83 15.74
C ASN A 169 -3.04 -18.03 17.22
N GLY A 170 -3.82 -17.49 18.17
CA GLY A 170 -3.53 -17.49 19.60
C GLY A 170 -3.10 -16.11 20.12
N PRO A 171 -2.54 -16.02 21.34
CA PRO A 171 -2.17 -14.76 21.96
C PRO A 171 -1.19 -13.95 21.09
N LEU A 172 -1.43 -12.63 20.99
CA LEU A 172 -0.62 -11.71 20.18
C LEU A 172 0.88 -11.77 20.49
N MET A 173 1.24 -11.81 21.77
CA MET A 173 2.66 -11.86 22.19
C MET A 173 3.40 -13.09 21.65
N ASP A 174 2.70 -14.21 21.49
CA ASP A 174 3.28 -15.44 20.95
C ASP A 174 3.15 -15.54 19.43
N ASN A 175 2.24 -14.75 18.83
CA ASN A 175 1.83 -14.79 17.43
C ASN A 175 1.70 -13.36 16.86
N PRO A 176 2.82 -12.61 16.76
CA PRO A 176 2.80 -11.20 16.38
C PRO A 176 2.38 -10.96 14.93
N TYR A 177 2.47 -11.98 14.07
CA TYR A 177 2.27 -11.84 12.62
C TYR A 177 0.97 -12.49 12.14
N ALA A 178 0.57 -12.12 10.93
CA ALA A 178 -0.60 -12.66 10.23
C ALA A 178 -0.56 -14.19 10.10
N MET A 179 0.64 -14.74 9.99
CA MET A 179 0.90 -16.18 9.96
C MET A 179 1.44 -16.73 11.29
N GLY A 180 1.01 -16.14 12.41
CA GLY A 180 1.43 -16.53 13.76
C GLY A 180 2.83 -16.03 14.09
N LYS A 181 3.82 -16.93 14.09
CA LYS A 181 5.23 -16.61 14.39
C LYS A 181 6.04 -16.20 13.16
N ILE A 182 5.47 -16.34 11.98
CA ILE A 182 6.18 -16.15 10.72
C ILE A 182 5.75 -14.81 10.11
N PHE A 183 6.72 -13.91 9.92
CA PHE A 183 6.51 -12.69 9.16
C PHE A 183 6.29 -13.01 7.68
N SER A 184 5.42 -12.27 7.03
CA SER A 184 4.98 -12.51 5.65
C SER A 184 4.59 -11.22 4.91
N TYR A 185 4.27 -11.33 3.62
CA TYR A 185 3.77 -10.19 2.84
C TYR A 185 2.42 -9.66 3.36
N ALA A 186 1.62 -10.50 4.03
CA ALA A 186 0.40 -10.06 4.69
C ALA A 186 0.69 -9.02 5.78
N ASP A 187 1.77 -9.21 6.54
CA ASP A 187 2.22 -8.25 7.56
C ASP A 187 2.67 -6.94 6.93
N ILE A 188 3.40 -7.00 5.80
CA ILE A 188 3.76 -5.80 5.02
C ILE A 188 2.51 -5.07 4.54
N THR A 189 1.52 -5.79 4.04
CA THR A 189 0.25 -5.20 3.58
C THR A 189 -0.44 -4.46 4.72
N ILE A 190 -0.58 -5.09 5.89
CA ILE A 190 -1.18 -4.48 7.08
C ILE A 190 -0.38 -3.26 7.53
N ALA A 191 0.93 -3.42 7.71
CA ALA A 191 1.82 -2.36 8.18
C ALA A 191 1.85 -1.15 7.24
N SER A 192 1.83 -1.37 5.91
CA SER A 192 1.84 -0.27 4.93
C SER A 192 0.57 0.59 4.98
N ALA A 193 -0.59 -0.03 5.17
CA ALA A 193 -1.84 0.72 5.33
C ALA A 193 -1.86 1.48 6.66
N LEU A 194 -1.48 0.83 7.78
CA LEU A 194 -1.43 1.47 9.08
C LEU A 194 -0.43 2.64 9.10
N TYR A 195 0.73 2.47 8.47
CA TYR A 195 1.73 3.53 8.33
C TYR A 195 1.14 4.76 7.62
N THR A 196 0.36 4.54 6.56
CA THR A 196 -0.35 5.61 5.85
C THR A 196 -1.23 6.44 6.78
N TYR A 197 -1.99 5.81 7.68
CA TYR A 197 -2.79 6.55 8.66
C TYR A 197 -1.94 7.27 9.70
N SER A 198 -0.88 6.62 10.19
CA SER A 198 0.00 7.21 11.20
C SER A 198 0.67 8.51 10.74
N THR A 199 1.01 8.61 9.45
CA THR A 199 1.65 9.81 8.88
C THR A 199 0.64 10.87 8.46
N THR A 200 -0.55 10.44 8.02
CA THR A 200 -1.54 11.34 7.40
C THR A 200 -2.44 12.00 8.44
N TYR A 201 -2.80 11.23 9.48
CA TYR A 201 -3.72 11.63 10.55
C TYR A 201 -3.15 11.28 11.93
N PRO A 202 -2.08 11.96 12.39
CA PRO A 202 -1.42 11.62 13.65
C PRO A 202 -2.35 11.70 14.87
N THR A 203 -3.29 12.65 14.90
CA THR A 203 -4.27 12.78 15.99
C THR A 203 -5.30 11.66 15.99
N GLU A 204 -5.83 11.27 14.82
CA GLU A 204 -6.75 10.14 14.72
C GLU A 204 -6.02 8.80 14.93
N TRP A 205 -4.75 8.72 14.53
CA TRP A 205 -3.87 7.57 14.79
C TRP A 205 -3.73 7.27 16.28
N GLU A 206 -3.61 8.28 17.15
CA GLU A 206 -3.61 8.06 18.62
C GLU A 206 -4.87 7.34 19.13
N LYS A 207 -6.00 7.50 18.45
CA LYS A 207 -7.24 6.76 18.75
C LYS A 207 -7.18 5.35 18.19
N MET A 208 -6.72 5.20 16.94
CA MET A 208 -6.52 3.89 16.30
C MET A 208 -5.58 2.99 17.10
N CYS A 209 -4.54 3.57 17.72
CA CYS A 209 -3.61 2.87 18.60
C CYS A 209 -4.29 2.21 19.81
N LYS A 210 -5.52 2.60 20.17
CA LYS A 210 -6.28 2.01 21.28
C LYS A 210 -7.24 0.91 20.81
N TRP A 211 -7.45 0.78 19.50
CA TRP A 211 -8.32 -0.26 18.94
C TRP A 211 -7.74 -1.66 19.19
N ASN A 212 -8.63 -2.64 19.32
CA ASN A 212 -8.30 -4.05 19.48
C ASN A 212 -7.25 -4.31 20.58
N GLY A 213 -7.35 -3.59 21.70
CA GLY A 213 -6.44 -3.75 22.83
C GLY A 213 -5.00 -3.31 22.55
N GLY A 214 -4.79 -2.41 21.59
CA GLY A 214 -3.45 -1.92 21.23
C GLY A 214 -2.72 -2.74 20.17
N ARG A 215 -3.42 -3.64 19.48
CA ARG A 215 -2.84 -4.54 18.46
C ARG A 215 -2.04 -3.82 17.37
N TRP A 216 -2.43 -2.61 17.00
CA TRP A 216 -1.89 -1.91 15.82
C TRP A 216 -0.67 -1.03 16.10
N VAL A 217 -0.14 -1.05 17.33
CA VAL A 217 1.01 -0.24 17.78
C VAL A 217 2.26 -1.11 18.01
N ALA A 218 2.10 -2.44 17.99
CA ALA A 218 3.13 -3.41 18.31
C ALA A 218 4.07 -3.68 17.12
#